data_AF-A0A7S0E0T1-F1
#
_entry.id   AF-A0A7S0E0T1-F1
#
_cell.length_a   1.000
_cell.length_b   1.000
_cell.length_c   1.000
_cell.angle_alpha   90.00
_cell.angle_beta   90.00
_cell.angle_gamma   90.00
#
_symmetry.space_group_name_H-M   'P 1'
#
loop_
_entity.id
_entity.type
_entity.pdbx_description
1 polymer ?
#
loop_
_entity_poly.entity_id
_entity_poly.type
_entity_poly.pdbx_seq_one_letter_code
_entity_poly.pdbx_strand_id
1 'polypeptide(L)'
;QAGTAAGDGIVVEEGIAQGRDITVRQGTVAGQGILIGDDGTGHGEFIGSGTGSGRDLSVSKGTAVGAGISVAEGQASGNGITVNDGELRGRELSARKGSGEGVGISVDHGTAQGMGVKVEQGTIAGNGIYVQHGQLARSV
;
A
#
# COMPACT_ATOMS: atom_id res chain seq x y z
N GLN A 1 -25.13 -2.52 7.39
CA GLN A 1 -26.09 -1.57 6.77
C GLN A 1 -25.25 -0.50 6.08
N ALA A 2 -25.30 -0.42 4.75
CA ALA A 2 -24.46 0.51 4.00
C ALA A 2 -24.80 1.97 4.33
N GLY A 3 -23.84 2.71 4.88
CA GLY A 3 -23.97 4.12 5.23
C GLY A 3 -22.92 5.01 4.56
N THR A 4 -23.21 6.31 4.50
CA THR A 4 -22.22 7.35 4.16
C THR A 4 -21.96 8.19 5.39
N ALA A 5 -20.69 8.36 5.78
CA ALA A 5 -20.28 9.15 6.94
C ALA A 5 -19.21 10.18 6.56
N ALA A 6 -19.26 11.38 7.14
CA ALA A 6 -18.29 12.44 6.88
C ALA A 6 -17.97 13.24 8.15
N GLY A 7 -16.69 13.53 8.39
CA GLY A 7 -16.20 14.17 9.61
C GLY A 7 -14.93 13.49 10.17
N ASP A 8 -14.66 13.72 11.46
CA ASP A 8 -13.48 13.21 12.16
C ASP A 8 -13.88 12.11 13.17
N GLY A 9 -13.07 11.06 13.32
CA GLY A 9 -13.26 10.02 14.35
C GLY A 9 -14.38 9.03 14.03
N ILE A 10 -14.40 8.52 12.80
CA ILE A 10 -15.53 7.76 12.23
C ILE A 10 -15.26 6.25 12.23
N VAL A 11 -16.26 5.46 12.63
CA VAL A 11 -16.25 3.99 12.46
C VAL A 11 -17.41 3.57 11.56
N VAL A 12 -17.14 2.82 10.50
CA VAL A 12 -18.15 2.27 9.58
C VAL A 12 -17.96 0.77 9.39
N GLU A 13 -18.98 -0.01 9.71
CA GLU A 13 -19.01 -1.45 9.41
C GLU A 13 -18.99 -1.72 7.90
N GLU A 14 -19.90 -1.08 7.17
CA GLU A 14 -20.11 -1.25 5.73
C GLU A 14 -20.49 0.10 5.12
N GLY A 15 -19.76 0.60 4.11
CA GLY A 15 -20.16 1.83 3.42
C GLY A 15 -19.05 2.70 2.84
N ILE A 16 -19.26 4.02 2.90
CA ILE A 16 -18.36 5.05 2.36
C ILE A 16 -18.07 6.08 3.46
N ALA A 17 -16.79 6.44 3.64
CA ALA A 17 -16.37 7.40 4.66
C ALA A 17 -15.38 8.45 4.13
N GLN A 18 -15.49 9.70 4.61
CA GLN A 18 -14.63 10.82 4.20
C GLN A 18 -14.28 11.75 5.36
N GLY A 19 -13.01 12.15 5.48
CA GLY A 19 -12.55 13.05 6.54
C GLY A 19 -11.23 12.62 7.18
N ARG A 20 -11.21 12.37 8.49
CA ARG A 20 -10.00 11.97 9.25
C ARG A 20 -10.34 10.95 10.33
N ASP A 21 -9.33 10.21 10.78
CA ASP A 21 -9.43 9.28 11.91
C ASP A 21 -10.55 8.23 11.67
N ILE A 22 -10.48 7.51 10.54
CA ILE A 22 -11.57 6.67 10.01
C ILE A 22 -11.24 5.16 10.02
N THR A 23 -12.05 4.37 10.71
CA THR A 23 -12.00 2.90 10.64
C THR A 23 -13.15 2.36 9.78
N VAL A 24 -12.86 1.60 8.72
CA VAL A 24 -13.89 0.92 7.91
C VAL A 24 -13.63 -0.57 7.82
N ARG A 25 -14.59 -1.42 8.21
CA ARG A 25 -14.44 -2.88 8.08
C ARG A 25 -14.58 -3.34 6.63
N GLN A 26 -15.58 -2.87 5.89
CA GLN A 26 -15.73 -3.11 4.44
C GLN A 26 -16.23 -1.85 3.72
N GLY A 27 -15.47 -1.33 2.74
CA GLY A 27 -15.95 -0.15 2.00
C GLY A 27 -14.92 0.70 1.28
N THR A 28 -15.25 1.99 1.14
CA THR A 28 -14.42 2.98 0.45
C THR A 28 -14.11 4.18 1.34
N VAL A 29 -12.85 4.62 1.39
CA VAL A 29 -12.39 5.71 2.27
C VAL A 29 -11.58 6.79 1.53
N ALA A 30 -11.75 8.05 1.92
CA ALA A 30 -10.91 9.18 1.51
C ALA A 30 -10.51 10.06 2.71
N GLY A 31 -9.21 10.11 3.10
CA GLY A 31 -8.83 10.74 4.37
C GLY A 31 -7.37 11.17 4.67
N GLN A 32 -7.08 11.24 5.99
CA GLN A 32 -5.96 11.77 6.80
C GLN A 32 -5.24 10.84 7.85
N GLY A 33 -4.80 9.59 7.59
CA GLY A 33 -3.78 8.82 8.39
C GLY A 33 -3.95 7.25 8.38
N ILE A 34 -3.64 6.27 9.28
CA ILE A 34 -3.16 5.91 10.69
C ILE A 34 -4.07 5.71 11.95
N LEU A 35 -4.97 4.72 12.04
CA LEU A 35 -5.36 4.15 13.38
C LEU A 35 -4.54 2.88 13.72
N ILE A 36 -4.12 2.74 14.99
CA ILE A 36 -3.54 1.50 15.56
C ILE A 36 -4.39 1.07 16.78
N GLY A 37 -4.58 -0.26 16.93
CA GLY A 37 -5.36 -0.85 18.02
C GLY A 37 -4.64 -0.88 19.37
N ASP A 38 -5.43 -1.04 20.43
CA ASP A 38 -5.08 -1.30 21.83
C ASP A 38 -4.16 -0.31 22.58
N ASP A 39 -3.24 0.42 21.93
CA ASP A 39 -2.40 1.46 22.58
C ASP A 39 -2.93 2.90 22.46
N GLY A 40 -3.75 3.18 21.44
CA GLY A 40 -4.47 4.45 21.28
C GLY A 40 -3.63 5.65 20.82
N THR A 41 -2.50 5.46 20.12
CA THR A 41 -1.55 6.55 19.79
C THR A 41 -1.45 6.96 18.29
N GLY A 42 -2.32 6.43 17.42
CA GLY A 42 -2.37 6.79 15.99
C GLY A 42 -3.30 7.97 15.63
N HIS A 43 -3.07 8.59 14.46
CA HIS A 43 -3.97 9.54 13.79
C HIS A 43 -4.37 9.02 12.40
N GLY A 44 -5.67 8.76 12.13
CA GLY A 44 -6.21 8.50 10.79
C GLY A 44 -6.83 7.12 10.43
N GLU A 45 -6.69 6.70 9.16
CA GLU A 45 -7.43 5.60 8.52
C GLU A 45 -6.93 4.16 8.72
N PHE A 46 -7.90 3.25 8.81
CA PHE A 46 -7.75 1.79 8.62
C PHE A 46 -8.88 1.21 7.75
N ILE A 47 -8.56 0.26 6.88
CA ILE A 47 -9.51 -0.46 6.01
C ILE A 47 -9.35 -1.99 6.15
N GLY A 48 -10.36 -2.65 6.70
CA GLY A 48 -10.40 -4.12 6.80
C GLY A 48 -10.48 -4.79 5.42
N SER A 49 -11.40 -4.36 4.57
CA SER A 49 -11.32 -4.62 3.13
C SER A 49 -11.97 -3.53 2.27
N GLY A 50 -11.46 -3.34 1.05
CA GLY A 50 -12.02 -2.42 0.05
C GLY A 50 -11.00 -1.47 -0.56
N THR A 51 -11.33 -0.17 -0.66
CA THR A 51 -10.52 0.81 -1.39
C THR A 51 -10.28 2.10 -0.58
N GLY A 52 -9.02 2.52 -0.47
CA GLY A 52 -8.61 3.73 0.24
C GLY A 52 -7.91 4.76 -0.63
N SER A 53 -8.07 6.04 -0.29
CA SER A 53 -7.23 7.12 -0.81
C SER A 53 -6.93 8.18 0.26
N GLY A 54 -5.72 8.76 0.28
CA GLY A 54 -5.33 9.69 1.34
C GLY A 54 -3.84 9.69 1.66
N ARG A 55 -3.51 9.80 2.95
CA ARG A 55 -2.14 9.71 3.47
C ARG A 55 -2.11 8.75 4.65
N ASP A 56 -1.00 8.03 4.76
CA ASP A 56 -0.61 7.16 5.86
C ASP A 56 -1.57 5.96 6.11
N LEU A 57 -2.26 5.51 5.06
CA LEU A 57 -3.31 4.49 5.07
C LEU A 57 -2.82 3.09 5.48
N SER A 58 -3.60 2.38 6.30
CA SER A 58 -3.44 0.94 6.57
C SER A 58 -4.59 0.12 5.99
N VAL A 59 -4.30 -0.90 5.16
CA VAL A 59 -5.30 -1.73 4.47
C VAL A 59 -5.01 -3.22 4.65
N SER A 60 -5.93 -4.00 5.24
CA SER A 60 -5.75 -5.45 5.36
C SER A 60 -6.00 -6.19 4.03
N LYS A 61 -7.04 -5.84 3.26
CA LYS A 61 -7.28 -6.45 1.93
C LYS A 61 -7.89 -5.48 0.91
N GLY A 62 -7.17 -5.16 -0.16
CA GLY A 62 -7.71 -4.39 -1.29
C GLY A 62 -6.76 -3.35 -1.86
N THR A 63 -7.28 -2.18 -2.21
CA THR A 63 -6.58 -1.18 -3.05
C THR A 63 -6.37 0.14 -2.33
N ALA A 64 -5.18 0.74 -2.43
CA ALA A 64 -4.83 2.01 -1.79
C ALA A 64 -4.11 2.99 -2.73
N VAL A 65 -4.42 4.29 -2.68
CA VAL A 65 -3.78 5.33 -3.52
C VAL A 65 -3.42 6.58 -2.71
N GLY A 66 -2.16 7.01 -2.71
CA GLY A 66 -1.74 8.14 -1.87
C GLY A 66 -0.27 8.16 -1.45
N ALA A 67 0.00 8.38 -0.16
CA ALA A 67 1.34 8.34 0.41
C ALA A 67 1.34 7.60 1.77
N GLY A 68 2.47 7.03 2.21
CA GLY A 68 2.60 6.39 3.53
C GLY A 68 1.81 5.08 3.69
N ILE A 69 1.60 4.34 2.60
CA ILE A 69 0.63 3.26 2.54
C ILE A 69 1.21 1.93 3.04
N SER A 70 0.47 1.22 3.87
CA SER A 70 0.70 -0.19 4.22
C SER A 70 -0.47 -1.07 3.77
N VAL A 71 -0.21 -2.10 2.95
CA VAL A 71 -1.21 -3.09 2.53
C VAL A 71 -0.78 -4.51 2.90
N ALA A 72 -1.66 -5.30 3.53
CA ALA A 72 -1.35 -6.71 3.78
C ALA A 72 -1.60 -7.60 2.54
N GLU A 73 -2.74 -7.47 1.87
CA GLU A 73 -3.00 -8.16 0.61
C GLU A 73 -3.66 -7.22 -0.41
N GLY A 74 -3.11 -7.07 -1.62
CA GLY A 74 -3.80 -6.36 -2.71
C GLY A 74 -2.92 -5.41 -3.54
N GLN A 75 -3.31 -4.15 -3.67
CA GLN A 75 -2.73 -3.20 -4.62
C GLN A 75 -2.48 -1.82 -4.01
N ALA A 76 -1.35 -1.19 -4.32
CA ALA A 76 -1.03 0.14 -3.80
C ALA A 76 -0.40 1.06 -4.87
N SER A 77 -0.70 2.37 -4.84
CA SER A 77 -0.12 3.33 -5.79
C SER A 77 0.21 4.69 -5.16
N GLY A 78 1.38 5.25 -5.48
CA GLY A 78 1.85 6.53 -4.95
C GLY A 78 3.26 6.51 -4.35
N ASN A 79 3.45 7.04 -3.13
CA ASN A 79 4.79 7.29 -2.53
C ASN A 79 4.93 6.69 -1.13
N GLY A 80 6.06 6.04 -0.81
CA GLY A 80 6.30 5.48 0.52
C GLY A 80 5.32 4.35 0.82
N ILE A 81 5.50 3.21 0.16
CA ILE A 81 4.50 2.13 0.10
C ILE A 81 5.12 0.80 0.51
N THR A 82 4.44 0.08 1.42
CA THR A 82 4.76 -1.29 1.82
C THR A 82 3.59 -2.22 1.51
N VAL A 83 3.86 -3.33 0.80
CA VAL A 83 2.86 -4.39 0.53
C VAL A 83 3.39 -5.75 1.00
N ASN A 84 2.58 -6.54 1.71
CA ASN A 84 3.02 -7.89 2.11
C ASN A 84 2.83 -8.92 0.97
N ASP A 85 1.67 -8.93 0.31
CA ASP A 85 1.42 -9.73 -0.90
C ASP A 85 0.58 -8.96 -1.94
N GLY A 86 1.14 -8.69 -3.13
CA GLY A 86 0.39 -8.09 -4.23
C GLY A 86 1.16 -7.11 -5.14
N GLU A 87 0.48 -6.11 -5.71
CA GLU A 87 1.07 -5.15 -6.66
C GLU A 87 1.33 -3.79 -6.03
N LEU A 88 2.41 -3.11 -6.42
CA LEU A 88 2.64 -1.70 -6.08
C LEU A 88 3.17 -0.86 -7.26
N ARG A 89 2.83 0.43 -7.28
CA ARG A 89 3.25 1.37 -8.34
C ARG A 89 3.63 2.75 -7.78
N GLY A 90 4.76 3.32 -8.20
CA GLY A 90 5.13 4.72 -7.89
C GLY A 90 6.56 4.93 -7.40
N ARG A 91 6.75 5.37 -6.15
CA ARG A 91 8.07 5.73 -5.59
C ARG A 91 8.24 5.27 -4.14
N GLU A 92 9.46 4.91 -3.76
CA GLU A 92 9.84 4.49 -2.39
C GLU A 92 8.98 3.28 -1.94
N LEU A 93 9.29 2.14 -2.55
CA LEU A 93 8.40 0.98 -2.65
C LEU A 93 9.03 -0.28 -2.04
N SER A 94 8.28 -1.00 -1.21
CA SER A 94 8.69 -2.27 -0.59
C SER A 94 7.61 -3.34 -0.72
N ALA A 95 7.96 -4.53 -1.22
CA ALA A 95 7.06 -5.68 -1.24
C ALA A 95 7.73 -6.95 -0.69
N ARG A 96 7.05 -7.71 0.19
CA ARG A 96 7.54 -9.05 0.58
C ARG A 96 7.27 -10.09 -0.51
N LYS A 97 6.12 -10.00 -1.17
CA LYS A 97 5.75 -10.85 -2.30
C LYS A 97 4.93 -10.08 -3.34
N GLY A 98 5.20 -10.32 -4.63
CA GLY A 98 4.39 -9.84 -5.74
C GLY A 98 5.14 -8.98 -6.76
N SER A 99 4.56 -7.87 -7.21
CA SER A 99 5.06 -7.07 -8.33
C SER A 99 5.24 -5.59 -7.98
N GLY A 100 6.27 -4.94 -8.52
CA GLY A 100 6.50 -3.51 -8.30
C GLY A 100 6.98 -2.72 -9.52
N GLU A 101 6.43 -1.51 -9.70
CA GLU A 101 6.70 -0.64 -10.85
C GLU A 101 7.04 0.80 -10.41
N GLY A 102 8.16 1.38 -10.85
CA GLY A 102 8.49 2.78 -10.57
C GLY A 102 9.93 3.07 -10.13
N VAL A 103 10.12 3.75 -8.99
CA VAL A 103 11.44 4.25 -8.54
C VAL A 103 11.73 3.92 -7.07
N GLY A 104 12.92 3.38 -6.79
CA GLY A 104 13.33 3.01 -5.44
C GLY A 104 12.52 1.83 -4.92
N ILE A 105 12.72 0.65 -5.51
CA ILE A 105 11.89 -0.56 -5.28
C ILE A 105 12.72 -1.64 -4.60
N SER A 106 12.21 -2.25 -3.53
CA SER A 106 12.69 -3.52 -2.98
C SER A 106 11.58 -4.57 -3.03
N VAL A 107 11.83 -5.73 -3.62
CA VAL A 107 10.92 -6.89 -3.58
C VAL A 107 11.65 -8.12 -3.08
N ASP A 108 11.16 -8.80 -2.04
CA ASP A 108 11.84 -10.01 -1.57
C ASP A 108 11.58 -11.18 -2.54
N HIS A 109 10.31 -11.41 -2.92
CA HIS A 109 9.92 -12.48 -3.85
C HIS A 109 8.98 -11.99 -4.97
N GLY A 110 9.46 -11.92 -6.22
CA GLY A 110 8.59 -11.69 -7.37
C GLY A 110 9.22 -10.87 -8.50
N THR A 111 8.56 -9.80 -8.93
CA THR A 111 8.98 -9.01 -10.10
C THR A 111 9.10 -7.52 -9.80
N ALA A 112 10.09 -6.86 -10.41
CA ALA A 112 10.23 -5.41 -10.29
C ALA A 112 10.72 -4.74 -11.58
N GLN A 113 10.13 -3.58 -11.91
CA GLN A 113 10.43 -2.81 -13.11
C GLN A 113 10.65 -1.33 -12.77
N GLY A 114 11.79 -0.75 -13.18
CA GLY A 114 11.99 0.70 -13.13
C GLY A 114 13.41 1.14 -12.78
N MET A 115 13.55 2.11 -11.87
CA MET A 115 14.83 2.75 -11.54
C MET A 115 15.20 2.58 -10.07
N GLY A 116 16.42 2.13 -9.77
CA GLY A 116 16.87 1.89 -8.39
C GLY A 116 16.13 0.69 -7.78
N VAL A 117 16.41 -0.50 -8.28
CA VAL A 117 15.59 -1.70 -8.03
C VAL A 117 16.43 -2.82 -7.40
N LYS A 118 15.98 -3.29 -6.23
CA LYS A 118 16.44 -4.50 -5.55
C LYS A 118 15.38 -5.59 -5.65
N VAL A 119 15.79 -6.80 -6.05
CA VAL A 119 14.99 -8.02 -5.83
C VAL A 119 15.88 -9.10 -5.22
N GLU A 120 15.38 -9.78 -4.18
CA GLU A 120 16.12 -10.90 -3.59
C GLU A 120 15.92 -12.18 -4.40
N GLN A 121 14.68 -12.58 -4.68
CA GLN A 121 14.33 -13.74 -5.51
C GLN A 121 13.30 -13.38 -6.59
N GLY A 122 13.61 -13.69 -7.85
CA GLY A 122 12.72 -13.44 -8.99
C GLY A 122 13.37 -12.58 -10.08
N THR A 123 12.62 -11.65 -10.66
CA THR A 123 12.94 -11.04 -11.97
C THR A 123 12.99 -9.51 -11.94
N ILE A 124 14.04 -8.92 -12.53
CA ILE A 124 14.21 -7.45 -12.62
C ILE A 124 14.32 -6.95 -14.07
N ALA A 125 13.72 -5.80 -14.36
CA ALA A 125 13.95 -5.01 -15.57
C ALA A 125 14.16 -3.51 -15.28
N GLY A 126 15.05 -2.84 -16.04
CA GLY A 126 15.29 -1.39 -15.94
C GLY A 126 16.71 -0.99 -15.53
N ASN A 127 16.84 0.06 -14.71
CA ASN A 127 18.07 0.83 -14.54
C ASN A 127 18.49 0.90 -13.06
N GLY A 128 19.80 0.88 -12.79
CA GLY A 128 20.32 0.96 -11.40
C GLY A 128 19.86 -0.25 -10.57
N ILE A 129 20.24 -1.45 -11.01
CA ILE A 129 19.73 -2.71 -10.48
C ILE A 129 20.72 -3.34 -9.49
N TYR A 130 20.19 -3.88 -8.38
CA TYR A 130 20.89 -4.77 -7.46
C TYR A 130 20.14 -6.11 -7.35
N VAL A 131 20.83 -7.22 -7.59
CA VAL A 131 20.29 -8.58 -7.45
C VAL A 131 21.08 -9.30 -6.38
N GLN A 132 20.39 -10.01 -5.47
CA GLN A 132 21.07 -10.92 -4.54
C GLN A 132 20.98 -12.38 -5.00
N HIS A 133 19.77 -12.90 -5.29
CA HIS A 133 19.54 -14.30 -5.71
C HIS A 133 18.46 -14.44 -6.81
N GLY A 134 18.46 -13.55 -7.81
CA GLY A 134 17.45 -13.49 -8.88
C GLY A 134 18.02 -13.47 -10.31
N GLN A 135 17.15 -13.26 -11.30
CA GLN A 135 17.50 -13.12 -12.71
C GLN A 135 17.24 -11.70 -13.24
N LEU A 136 18.25 -11.13 -13.88
CA LEU A 136 18.13 -9.89 -14.65
C LEU A 136 17.51 -10.21 -16.02
N ALA A 137 16.26 -9.80 -16.26
CA ALA A 137 15.61 -10.00 -17.55
C ALA A 137 16.12 -9.01 -18.60
N ARG A 138 16.32 -7.75 -18.23
CA ARG A 138 16.90 -6.72 -19.10
C ARG A 138 17.37 -5.48 -18.33
N SER A 139 18.63 -5.11 -18.52
CA SER A 139 19.10 -3.73 -18.34
C SER A 139 19.08 -2.99 -19.69
N VAL A 140 18.95 -1.67 -19.66
CA VAL A 140 19.12 -0.76 -20.80
C VAL A 140 20.01 0.43 -20.45
#